data_AF-A0A4Q3JI10-F1
#
_entry.id   AF-A0A4Q3JI10-F1
#
_cell.length_a   1.000
_cell.length_b   1.000
_cell.length_c   1.000
_cell.angle_alpha   90.00
_cell.angle_beta   90.00
_cell.angle_gamma   90.00
#
_symmetry.space_group_name_H-M   'P 1'
#
loop_
_entity.id
_entity.type
_entity.pdbx_description
1 polymer ?
#
loop_
_entity_poly.entity_id
_entity_poly.type
_entity_poly.pdbx_seq_one_letter_code
_entity_poly.pdbx_strand_id
1 'polypeptide(L)' 'MKTDIEPEGIPTEMPLAAIKIATVEDYERATVRVAELAGHVEDSAEERELIALVDAIMEWDKAHDDATAWR' A
#
# COMPACT_ATOMS: atom_id res chain seq x y z
N MET A 1 -29.62 29.93 9.54
CA MET A 1 -28.39 29.24 9.99
C MET A 1 -28.78 27.90 10.56
N LYS A 2 -28.40 26.81 9.89
CA LYS A 2 -28.15 25.47 10.43
C LYS A 2 -27.70 24.62 9.25
N THR A 3 -26.38 24.56 9.10
CA THR A 3 -25.69 23.64 8.23
C THR A 3 -25.70 22.29 8.93
N ASP A 4 -26.63 21.42 8.55
CA ASP A 4 -26.54 19.98 8.84
C ASP A 4 -25.96 19.34 7.59
N ILE A 5 -24.64 19.50 7.44
CA ILE A 5 -23.85 18.62 6.59
C ILE A 5 -23.45 17.50 7.55
N GLU A 6 -24.22 16.43 7.55
CA GLU A 6 -23.77 15.16 8.10
C GLU A 6 -22.53 14.77 7.26
N PRO A 7 -21.32 14.68 7.83
CA PRO A 7 -20.25 14.02 7.11
C PRO A 7 -20.65 12.55 7.11
N GLU A 8 -21.36 12.12 6.06
CA GLU A 8 -21.56 10.72 5.73
C GLU A 8 -20.18 10.08 5.81
N GLY A 9 -19.98 9.29 6.86
CA GLY A 9 -18.75 8.56 7.10
C GLY A 9 -18.54 7.66 5.90
N ILE A 10 -17.71 8.13 4.96
CA ILE A 10 -17.18 7.29 3.91
C ILE A 10 -16.61 6.08 4.64
N PRO A 11 -17.00 4.85 4.29
CA PRO A 11 -16.38 3.67 4.88
C PRO A 11 -14.90 3.70 4.49
N THR A 12 -14.05 4.24 5.36
CA THR A 12 -12.58 4.25 5.23
C THR A 12 -12.00 2.86 5.52
N GLU A 13 -12.79 1.83 5.27
CA GLU A 13 -12.50 0.43 5.46
C GLU A 13 -12.89 -0.28 4.16
N MET A 14 -12.29 0.15 3.05
CA MET A 14 -11.84 -0.90 2.13
C MET A 14 -10.75 -1.60 2.93
N PRO A 15 -10.95 -2.85 3.37
CA PRO A 15 -9.83 -3.58 3.93
C PRO A 15 -8.82 -3.64 2.80
N LEU A 16 -7.73 -2.88 2.94
CA LEU A 16 -6.46 -3.19 2.30
C LEU A 16 -6.09 -4.57 2.85
N ALA A 17 -6.78 -5.60 2.37
CA ALA A 17 -6.58 -6.97 2.73
C ALA A 17 -5.11 -7.20 2.44
N ALA A 18 -4.34 -7.30 3.54
CA ALA A 18 -2.89 -7.13 3.59
C ALA A 18 -2.26 -7.58 2.27
N ILE A 19 -1.84 -6.60 1.46
CA ILE A 19 -1.22 -6.88 0.17
C ILE A 19 -0.06 -7.82 0.49
N LYS A 20 -0.11 -9.05 -0.02
CA LYS A 20 0.87 -10.06 0.31
C LYS A 20 1.69 -10.38 -0.92
N ILE A 21 2.98 -10.13 -0.84
CA ILE A 21 3.94 -10.50 -1.87
C ILE A 21 4.37 -11.94 -1.58
N ALA A 22 4.03 -12.87 -2.47
CA ALA A 22 4.39 -14.28 -2.34
C ALA A 22 5.47 -14.71 -3.35
N THR A 23 5.62 -13.95 -4.43
CA THR A 23 6.51 -14.26 -5.54
C THR A 23 7.32 -13.02 -5.96
N VAL A 24 8.40 -13.24 -6.71
CA VAL A 24 9.19 -12.15 -7.30
C VAL A 24 8.35 -11.34 -8.30
N GLU A 25 7.44 -11.97 -9.04
CA GLU A 25 6.53 -11.28 -9.96
C GLU A 25 5.56 -10.35 -9.20
N ASP A 26 5.07 -10.76 -8.02
CA ASP A 26 4.26 -9.90 -7.16
C ASP A 26 5.08 -8.72 -6.63
N TYR A 27 6.36 -8.93 -6.33
CA TYR A 27 7.28 -7.88 -5.89
C TYR A 27 7.50 -6.84 -7.00
N GLU A 28 7.75 -7.29 -8.23
CA GLU A 28 7.90 -6.40 -9.39
C GLU A 28 6.62 -5.60 -9.64
N ARG A 29 5.46 -6.26 -9.60
CA ARG A 29 4.16 -5.59 -9.75
C ARG A 29 3.90 -4.58 -8.63
N ALA A 30 4.22 -4.91 -7.39
CA ALA A 30 4.10 -4.01 -6.26
C ALA A 30 4.99 -2.78 -6.42
N THR A 31 6.23 -2.98 -6.87
CA THR A 31 7.20 -1.90 -7.11
C THR A 31 6.73 -0.95 -8.23
N VAL A 32 6.21 -1.49 -9.34
CA VAL A 32 5.62 -0.67 -10.41
C VAL A 32 4.44 0.12 -9.88
N ARG A 33 3.56 -0.50 -9.09
CA ARG A 33 2.38 0.16 -8.53
C ARG A 33 2.75 1.28 -7.56
N VAL A 34 3.75 1.08 -6.71
CA VAL A 34 4.32 2.12 -5.84
C VAL A 34 4.82 3.31 -6.67
N ALA A 35 5.51 3.06 -7.79
CA ALA A 35 5.99 4.11 -8.68
C ALA A 35 4.85 4.86 -9.39
N GLU A 36 3.76 4.18 -9.75
CA GLU A 36 2.55 4.81 -10.28
C GLU A 36 1.87 5.70 -9.23
N LEU A 37 1.83 5.25 -7.98
CA LEU A 37 1.20 5.96 -6.86
C LEU A 37 2.09 7.09 -6.30
N ALA A 38 3.36 7.16 -6.70
CA ALA A 38 4.28 8.21 -6.30
C ALA A 38 3.84 9.57 -6.87
N GLY A 39 3.34 10.45 -6.00
CA GLY A 39 2.86 11.79 -6.37
C GLY A 39 1.34 11.95 -6.37
N HIS A 40 0.60 10.93 -5.92
CA HIS A 40 -0.83 11.07 -5.62
C HIS A 40 -1.07 11.93 -4.38
N VAL A 41 -2.33 12.38 -4.22
CA VAL A 41 -2.76 13.32 -3.17
C VAL A 41 -2.69 12.67 -1.79
N GLU A 42 -2.19 13.39 -0.79
CA GLU A 42 -2.20 12.97 0.63
C GLU A 42 -3.65 12.78 1.15
N ASP A 43 -3.82 11.87 2.10
CA ASP A 43 -5.08 11.36 2.69
C ASP A 43 -6.04 10.66 1.70
N SER A 44 -5.61 10.41 0.47
CA SER A 44 -6.38 9.69 -0.54
C SER A 44 -6.39 8.17 -0.33
N ALA A 45 -7.26 7.46 -1.07
CA ALA A 45 -7.25 6.00 -1.06
C ALA A 45 -5.95 5.43 -1.63
N GLU A 46 -5.36 6.16 -2.58
CA GLU A 46 -4.10 5.90 -3.26
C GLU A 46 -2.91 5.97 -2.30
N GLU A 47 -2.90 6.91 -1.34
CA GLU A 47 -1.86 6.94 -0.31
C GLU A 47 -1.95 5.71 0.61
N ARG A 48 -3.16 5.29 0.99
CA ARG A 48 -3.31 4.08 1.82
C ARG A 48 -2.88 2.82 1.07
N GLU A 49 -3.17 2.74 -0.23
CA GLU A 49 -2.66 1.68 -1.11
C GLU A 49 -1.13 1.71 -1.19
N LEU A 50 -0.53 2.90 -1.35
CA LEU A 50 0.92 3.09 -1.36
C LEU A 50 1.56 2.61 -0.05
N ILE A 51 1.01 3.00 1.10
CA ILE A 51 1.50 2.58 2.43
C ILE A 51 1.44 1.06 2.56
N ALA A 52 0.33 0.43 2.17
CA ALA A 52 0.18 -1.03 2.24
C ALA A 52 1.14 -1.78 1.30
N LEU A 53 1.39 -1.24 0.09
CA LEU A 53 2.34 -1.82 -0.86
C LEU A 53 3.77 -1.72 -0.33
N VAL A 54 4.16 -0.57 0.21
CA VAL A 54 5.50 -0.36 0.78
C VAL A 54 5.72 -1.29 1.97
N ASP A 55 4.75 -1.44 2.86
CA ASP A 55 4.84 -2.35 4.01
C ASP A 55 5.00 -3.81 3.56
N ALA A 56 4.23 -4.24 2.55
CA ALA A 56 4.33 -5.58 1.96
C ALA A 56 5.70 -5.85 1.31
N ILE A 57 6.24 -4.86 0.59
CA ILE A 57 7.59 -4.91 0.00
C ILE A 57 8.64 -5.05 1.10
N MET A 58 8.54 -4.24 2.16
CA MET A 58 9.48 -4.30 3.29
C MET A 58 9.41 -5.63 4.04
N GLU A 59 8.23 -6.22 4.24
CA GLU A 59 8.10 -7.55 4.86
C GLU A 59 8.71 -8.64 3.97
N TRP A 60 8.43 -8.59 2.66
CA TRP A 60 8.99 -9.53 1.71
C TRP A 60 10.50 -9.40 1.63
N ASP A 61 11.02 -8.19 1.53
CA ASP A 61 12.45 -7.88 1.56
C ASP A 61 13.06 -8.42 2.84
N LYS A 62 12.51 -8.16 4.02
CA LYS A 62 13.03 -8.69 5.28
C LYS A 62 13.06 -10.23 5.31
N ALA A 63 12.04 -10.88 4.75
CA ALA A 63 12.00 -12.35 4.65
C ALA A 63 13.00 -12.89 3.61
N HIS A 64 13.34 -12.09 2.60
CA HIS A 64 14.24 -12.46 1.51
C HIS A 64 15.65 -11.88 1.65
N ASP A 65 15.91 -10.96 2.58
CA ASP A 65 17.24 -10.37 2.84
C ASP A 65 18.16 -11.40 3.53
N ASP A 66 17.55 -12.37 4.22
CA ASP A 66 18.23 -13.61 4.66
C ASP A 66 18.55 -14.56 3.46
N ALA A 67 17.84 -14.42 2.34
CA ALA A 67 18.01 -15.20 1.11
C ALA A 67 18.85 -14.50 0.02
N THR A 68 18.95 -13.16 0.05
CA THR A 68 19.78 -12.33 -0.83
C THR A 68 21.08 -11.87 -0.16
N ALA A 69 21.40 -12.42 1.01
CA ALA A 69 22.76 -12.45 1.57
C ALA A 69 23.71 -13.21 0.63
N TRP A 70 24.04 -12.63 -0.52
CA TRP A 70 25.00 -13.17 -1.46
C TRP A 70 26.39 -12.63 -1.14
N ARG A 71 27.31 -13.59 -0.96
CA ARG A 71 28.77 -13.44 -0.94
C ARG A 71 29.31 -12.80 -2.20
#